data_AF-A0A812PDA1-F1
#
_entry.id   AF-A0A812PDA1-F1
#
_cell.length_a   1.000
_cell.length_b   1.000
_cell.length_c   1.000
_cell.angle_alpha   90.00
_cell.angle_beta   90.00
_cell.angle_gamma   90.00
#
_symmetry.space_group_name_H-M   'P 1'
#
loop_
_entity.id
_entity.type
_entity.pdbx_description
1 polymer ?
#
loop_
_entity_poly.entity_id
_entity_poly.type
_entity_poly.pdbx_seq_one_letter_code
_entity_poly.pdbx_strand_id
1 'polypeptide(L)'
;MALAPAWAPSYRTSTPSQMFAAGLYFLLAPRCQALWTETFDVLMAPIQELIDAHSHCGWANPMDLKVVASTKSDFEAQIEIRADGCGNRLLMMGGFLQCHSVDEHVYHEMMVHPALLTFATLAGRPPHSVFLGGSGDGAGPRELLRWQSLSNVTMVDIDYEVTRFALEWVPGFASGSFEDPRLRLITGDAWIHLKEMPEDQTFDILILDFPDAFDSKELEKLYSKEFYKLCRSHMHDKSVLVTQSGPCAEVTRSGTRAKCWLLEELILPSLTAVFAHVTYSLVHKTLHRAREGRLPPPNGHMESRQEVSV
;
A
#
# COMPACT_ATOMS: atom_id res chain seq x y z
N MET A 1 -14.63 -27.63 -4.26
CA MET A 1 -13.50 -27.16 -5.07
C MET A 1 -14.02 -26.06 -5.99
N ALA A 2 -13.98 -24.81 -5.53
CA ALA A 2 -14.25 -23.67 -6.40
C ALA A 2 -12.99 -23.45 -7.26
N LEU A 3 -13.15 -23.42 -8.58
CA LEU A 3 -12.07 -23.09 -9.50
C LEU A 3 -11.76 -21.60 -9.34
N ALA A 4 -10.58 -21.27 -8.83
CA ALA A 4 -10.10 -19.88 -8.78
C ALA A 4 -10.08 -19.30 -10.20
N PRO A 5 -10.47 -18.03 -10.40
CA PRO A 5 -10.48 -17.41 -11.72
C PRO A 5 -9.08 -17.36 -12.33
N ALA A 6 -8.98 -17.45 -13.66
CA ALA A 6 -7.74 -17.67 -14.42
C ALA A 6 -6.63 -16.61 -14.23
N TRP A 7 -6.91 -15.51 -13.54
CA TRP A 7 -5.96 -14.43 -13.22
C TRP A 7 -5.33 -14.55 -11.81
N ALA A 8 -5.89 -15.35 -10.90
CA ALA A 8 -5.36 -15.58 -9.56
C ALA A 8 -4.01 -16.36 -9.49
N PRO A 9 -3.67 -17.27 -10.44
CA PRO A 9 -2.43 -18.05 -10.35
C PRO A 9 -1.15 -17.20 -10.40
N SER A 10 -1.14 -16.11 -11.18
CA SER A 10 0.05 -15.26 -11.36
C SER A 10 0.45 -14.48 -10.12
N TYR A 11 -0.49 -14.28 -9.20
CA TYR A 11 -0.31 -13.47 -7.98
C TYR A 11 0.25 -14.29 -6.81
N ARG A 12 -0.12 -15.57 -6.69
CA ARG A 12 0.51 -16.48 -5.72
C ARG A 12 1.98 -16.74 -6.05
N THR A 13 2.36 -16.53 -7.30
CA THR A 13 3.73 -16.63 -7.81
C THR A 13 4.38 -15.26 -7.97
N SER A 14 3.75 -14.18 -7.48
CA SER A 14 4.29 -12.84 -7.69
C SER A 14 5.61 -12.70 -6.96
N THR A 15 6.61 -12.23 -7.70
CA THR A 15 7.93 -11.92 -7.16
C THR A 15 7.87 -10.63 -6.33
N PRO A 16 8.72 -10.44 -5.31
CA PRO A 16 8.72 -9.20 -4.52
C PRO A 16 8.79 -7.95 -5.41
N SER A 17 9.58 -7.97 -6.50
CA SER A 17 9.62 -6.94 -7.58
C SER A 17 8.26 -6.56 -8.20
N GLN A 18 7.28 -7.46 -8.21
CA GLN A 18 5.93 -7.19 -8.73
C GLN A 18 5.04 -6.48 -7.70
N MET A 19 5.36 -6.58 -6.40
CA MET A 19 4.78 -5.72 -5.36
C MET A 19 5.33 -4.29 -5.41
N PHE A 20 6.59 -4.08 -5.85
CA PHE A 20 7.11 -2.72 -6.06
C PHE A 20 6.37 -1.93 -7.13
N ALA A 21 5.85 -2.64 -8.13
CA ALA A 21 5.00 -2.03 -9.14
C ALA A 21 3.51 -2.12 -8.76
N ALA A 22 3.18 -2.60 -7.56
CA ALA A 22 1.85 -2.63 -6.96
C ALA A 22 1.66 -1.43 -6.03
N GLY A 23 1.17 -0.32 -6.58
CA GLY A 23 0.89 0.84 -5.74
C GLY A 23 0.78 2.09 -6.56
N LEU A 24 -0.32 2.23 -7.29
CA LEU A 24 -0.73 3.57 -7.64
C LEU A 24 -1.43 4.16 -6.41
N TYR A 25 -0.64 4.75 -5.51
CA TYR A 25 -1.16 5.38 -4.31
C TYR A 25 -1.98 6.62 -4.70
N PHE A 26 -3.30 6.57 -4.45
CA PHE A 26 -4.15 7.72 -4.66
C PHE A 26 -3.97 8.69 -3.52
N LEU A 27 -3.25 9.77 -3.80
CA LEU A 27 -3.25 10.92 -2.92
C LEU A 27 -4.22 11.95 -3.45
N LEU A 28 -5.33 12.03 -2.73
CA LEU A 28 -6.49 12.87 -3.02
C LEU A 28 -6.17 14.35 -2.72
N ALA A 29 -5.36 14.97 -3.57
CA ALA A 29 -4.97 16.38 -3.47
C ALA A 29 -5.02 17.07 -4.85
N PRO A 30 -6.03 17.90 -5.15
CA PRO A 30 -6.24 18.53 -6.46
C PRO A 30 -5.08 19.40 -6.98
N ARG A 31 -4.11 19.74 -6.14
CA ARG A 31 -3.06 20.74 -6.44
C ARG A 31 -1.63 20.19 -6.48
N CYS A 32 -1.41 18.89 -6.26
CA CYS A 32 -0.06 18.33 -6.06
C CYS A 32 0.53 17.57 -7.25
N GLN A 33 -0.12 17.57 -8.42
CA GLN A 33 0.27 16.76 -9.59
C GLN A 33 1.73 16.93 -10.05
N ALA A 34 2.31 18.13 -9.95
CA ALA A 34 3.69 18.41 -10.33
C ALA A 34 4.71 17.90 -9.29
N LEU A 35 4.44 18.13 -8.00
CA LEU A 35 5.27 17.68 -6.88
C LEU A 35 5.47 16.16 -6.87
N TRP A 36 4.44 15.45 -7.35
CA TRP A 36 4.41 13.99 -7.40
C TRP A 36 5.34 13.35 -8.42
N THR A 37 5.55 14.00 -9.57
CA THR A 37 6.43 13.41 -10.60
C THR A 37 7.87 13.36 -10.09
N GLU A 38 8.34 14.45 -9.47
CA GLU A 38 9.68 14.54 -8.89
C GLU A 38 9.84 13.61 -7.67
N THR A 39 8.81 13.50 -6.84
CA THR A 39 8.82 12.62 -5.66
C THR A 39 8.84 11.15 -6.09
N PHE A 40 8.01 10.75 -7.04
CA PHE A 40 7.96 9.38 -7.56
C PHE A 40 9.30 8.93 -8.18
N ASP A 41 9.96 9.77 -8.96
CA ASP A 41 11.24 9.43 -9.59
C ASP A 41 12.38 9.24 -8.55
N VAL A 42 12.40 10.05 -7.49
CA VAL A 42 13.36 9.89 -6.37
C VAL A 42 13.10 8.61 -5.59
N LEU A 43 11.83 8.24 -5.41
CA LEU A 43 11.41 7.09 -4.61
C LEU A 43 11.54 5.76 -5.35
N MET A 44 11.51 5.79 -6.69
CA MET A 44 11.71 4.62 -7.55
C MET A 44 13.19 4.42 -7.94
N ALA A 45 14.08 5.36 -7.61
CA ALA A 45 15.52 5.24 -7.85
C ALA A 45 16.21 3.99 -7.21
N PRO A 46 15.82 3.47 -6.03
CA PRO A 46 16.49 2.33 -5.41
C PRO A 46 16.02 0.95 -5.95
N ILE A 47 15.10 0.90 -6.92
CA ILE A 47 14.55 -0.38 -7.43
C ILE A 47 15.65 -1.34 -7.91
N GLN A 48 16.72 -0.84 -8.51
CA GLN A 48 17.82 -1.70 -8.95
C GLN A 48 18.56 -2.33 -7.77
N GLU A 49 18.79 -1.59 -6.69
CA GLU A 49 19.40 -2.11 -5.46
C GLU A 49 18.52 -3.20 -4.81
N LEU A 50 17.20 -3.04 -4.89
CA LEU A 50 16.24 -4.03 -4.39
C LEU A 50 16.21 -5.28 -5.26
N ILE A 51 16.23 -5.13 -6.59
CA ILE A 51 16.37 -6.26 -7.53
C ILE A 51 17.67 -7.03 -7.24
N ASP A 52 18.77 -6.32 -7.02
CA ASP A 52 20.08 -6.90 -6.74
C ASP A 52 20.09 -7.62 -5.38
N ALA A 53 19.53 -7.01 -4.33
CA ALA A 53 19.39 -7.61 -3.01
C ALA A 53 18.62 -8.95 -3.06
N HIS A 54 17.50 -8.99 -3.78
CA HIS A 54 16.74 -10.23 -3.97
C HIS A 54 17.52 -11.26 -4.80
N SER A 55 18.26 -10.81 -5.83
CA SER A 55 19.03 -11.67 -6.75
C SER A 55 20.08 -12.50 -6.01
N HIS A 56 20.67 -11.94 -4.96
CA HIS A 56 21.65 -12.62 -4.13
C HIS A 56 21.06 -13.68 -3.18
N CYS A 57 19.79 -13.54 -2.79
CA CYS A 57 19.15 -14.41 -1.80
C CYS A 57 18.45 -15.64 -2.37
N GLY A 58 18.63 -15.88 -3.68
CA GLY A 58 18.00 -16.96 -4.41
C GLY A 58 16.55 -16.63 -4.73
N TRP A 59 16.32 -16.07 -5.91
CA TRP A 59 14.97 -15.85 -6.44
C TRP A 59 14.23 -17.17 -6.56
N ALA A 60 13.39 -17.45 -5.58
CA ALA A 60 12.40 -18.50 -5.64
C ALA A 60 11.01 -17.88 -5.60
N ASN A 61 10.07 -18.55 -6.24
CA ASN A 61 8.66 -18.31 -6.00
C ASN A 61 8.41 -18.41 -4.48
N PRO A 62 7.77 -17.41 -3.82
CA PRO A 62 7.53 -17.45 -2.37
C PRO A 62 6.88 -18.76 -1.90
N MET A 63 6.08 -19.39 -2.75
CA MET A 63 5.44 -20.68 -2.46
C MET A 63 6.41 -21.87 -2.39
N ASP A 64 7.59 -21.78 -3.00
CA ASP A 64 8.63 -22.81 -2.97
C ASP A 64 9.56 -22.64 -1.76
N LEU A 65 9.48 -21.50 -1.05
CA LEU A 65 10.29 -21.23 0.13
C LEU A 65 9.84 -22.07 1.33
N LYS A 66 10.80 -22.42 2.18
CA LYS A 66 10.55 -23.20 3.39
C LYS A 66 9.64 -22.42 4.35
N VAL A 67 8.56 -23.06 4.80
CA VAL A 67 7.75 -22.58 5.93
C VAL A 67 8.54 -22.77 7.22
N VAL A 68 8.76 -21.67 7.93
CA VAL A 68 9.46 -21.60 9.22
C VAL A 68 8.48 -21.62 10.38
N ALA A 69 7.33 -20.98 10.21
CA ALA A 69 6.24 -20.96 11.16
C ALA A 69 4.91 -20.86 10.43
N SER A 70 3.84 -21.37 11.03
CA SER A 70 2.48 -21.19 10.54
C SER A 70 1.48 -21.12 11.67
N THR A 71 0.41 -20.37 11.44
CA THR A 71 -0.77 -20.28 12.30
C THR A 71 -2.02 -20.07 11.44
N LYS A 72 -3.16 -19.92 12.09
CA LYS A 72 -4.45 -19.59 11.49
C LYS A 72 -5.26 -18.76 12.47
N SER A 73 -6.22 -18.00 11.95
CA SER A 73 -7.18 -17.25 12.75
C SER A 73 -8.61 -17.53 12.28
N ASP A 74 -9.57 -16.82 12.86
CA ASP A 74 -10.96 -16.85 12.40
C ASP A 74 -11.15 -16.11 11.06
N PHE A 75 -10.20 -15.27 10.66
CA PHE A 75 -10.24 -14.46 9.43
C PHE A 75 -9.36 -15.04 8.33
N GLU A 76 -8.20 -15.59 8.69
CA GLU A 76 -7.20 -16.10 7.77
C GLU A 76 -6.93 -17.59 8.02
N ALA A 77 -7.30 -18.41 7.03
CA ALA A 77 -7.17 -19.86 7.13
C ALA A 77 -5.71 -20.34 7.20
N GLN A 78 -4.77 -19.50 6.75
CA GLN A 78 -3.35 -19.80 6.71
C GLN A 78 -2.53 -18.52 6.76
N ILE A 79 -1.77 -18.36 7.85
CA ILE A 79 -0.77 -17.31 8.04
C ILE A 79 0.58 -18.01 8.18
N GLU A 80 1.58 -17.65 7.39
CA GLU A 80 2.88 -18.32 7.39
C GLU A 80 4.04 -17.34 7.39
N ILE A 81 5.14 -17.78 8.01
CA ILE A 81 6.45 -17.17 7.84
C ILE A 81 7.28 -18.11 7.01
N ARG A 82 7.77 -17.62 5.89
CA ARG A 82 8.70 -18.34 5.02
C ARG A 82 10.08 -17.69 5.09
N ALA A 83 11.13 -18.47 4.82
CA ALA A 83 12.48 -17.93 4.76
C ALA A 83 13.11 -18.15 3.39
N ASP A 84 13.81 -17.13 2.90
CA ASP A 84 14.63 -17.21 1.69
C ASP A 84 16.03 -17.81 1.97
N GLY A 85 16.87 -17.90 0.94
CA GLY A 85 18.22 -18.46 1.06
C GLY A 85 19.18 -17.64 1.93
N CYS A 86 18.85 -16.38 2.24
CA CYS A 86 19.59 -15.49 3.13
C CYS A 86 19.06 -15.51 4.57
N GLY A 87 17.95 -16.20 4.83
CA GLY A 87 17.28 -16.20 6.13
C GLY A 87 16.39 -14.96 6.36
N ASN A 88 16.13 -14.15 5.32
CA ASN A 88 15.11 -13.12 5.37
C ASN A 88 13.73 -13.76 5.46
N ARG A 89 12.79 -13.05 6.05
CA ARG A 89 11.47 -13.59 6.36
C ARG A 89 10.39 -12.95 5.50
N LEU A 90 9.44 -13.78 5.09
CA LEU A 90 8.28 -13.40 4.31
C LEU A 90 7.03 -13.70 5.11
N LEU A 91 6.15 -12.72 5.27
CA LEU A 91 4.81 -12.92 5.81
C LEU A 91 3.87 -13.27 4.65
N MET A 92 3.20 -14.41 4.76
CA MET A 92 2.23 -14.90 3.79
C MET A 92 0.86 -15.06 4.47
N MET A 93 -0.21 -14.67 3.78
CA MET A 93 -1.60 -14.88 4.21
C MET A 93 -2.41 -15.46 3.05
N GLY A 94 -3.16 -16.53 3.28
CA GLY A 94 -3.99 -17.17 2.25
C GLY A 94 -3.21 -17.71 1.02
N GLY A 95 -1.89 -17.85 1.14
CA GLY A 95 -0.98 -18.19 0.04
C GLY A 95 -0.56 -17.00 -0.83
N PHE A 96 -0.82 -15.77 -0.38
CA PHE A 96 -0.32 -14.53 -0.98
C PHE A 96 0.77 -13.93 -0.10
N LEU A 97 1.84 -13.46 -0.74
CA LEU A 97 2.86 -12.66 -0.07
C LEU A 97 2.22 -11.36 0.43
N GLN A 98 2.59 -10.92 1.63
CA GLN A 98 2.14 -9.66 2.21
C GLN A 98 3.32 -8.72 2.38
N CYS A 99 4.40 -9.21 2.99
CA CYS A 99 5.64 -8.45 3.20
C CYS A 99 6.87 -9.35 3.09
N HIS A 100 7.96 -8.82 2.55
CA HIS A 100 9.29 -9.41 2.62
C HIS A 100 10.21 -8.47 3.39
N SER A 101 11.02 -9.01 4.31
CA SER A 101 11.83 -8.18 5.21
C SER A 101 12.95 -7.38 4.55
N VAL A 102 13.26 -7.65 3.28
CA VAL A 102 14.24 -6.87 2.52
C VAL A 102 13.61 -5.59 1.95
N ASP A 103 12.31 -5.59 1.64
CA ASP A 103 11.70 -4.53 0.84
C ASP A 103 10.42 -3.92 1.35
N GLU A 104 9.83 -4.45 2.42
CA GLU A 104 8.59 -3.90 2.98
C GLU A 104 8.68 -2.39 3.25
N HIS A 105 9.88 -1.89 3.59
CA HIS A 105 10.10 -0.47 3.83
C HIS A 105 9.71 0.39 2.63
N VAL A 106 9.89 -0.09 1.39
CA VAL A 106 9.46 0.65 0.21
C VAL A 106 7.96 0.78 0.15
N TYR A 107 7.21 -0.30 0.38
CA TYR A 107 5.76 -0.25 0.42
C TYR A 107 5.27 0.71 1.51
N HIS A 108 5.77 0.55 2.75
CA HIS A 108 5.29 1.32 3.89
C HIS A 108 5.71 2.79 3.83
N GLU A 109 6.95 3.11 3.43
CA GLU A 109 7.38 4.51 3.23
C GLU A 109 6.52 5.18 2.14
N MET A 110 6.15 4.44 1.08
CA MET A 110 5.32 4.94 -0.04
C MET A 110 3.87 5.16 0.28
N MET A 111 3.31 4.32 1.11
CA MET A 111 1.96 4.53 1.60
C MET A 111 1.90 5.70 2.60
N VAL A 112 2.89 5.82 3.49
CA VAL A 112 2.84 6.74 4.64
C VAL A 112 3.38 8.13 4.31
N HIS A 113 4.66 8.26 4.00
CA HIS A 113 5.33 9.57 4.01
C HIS A 113 4.77 10.58 3.00
N PRO A 114 4.43 10.18 1.76
CA PRO A 114 3.89 11.12 0.83
C PRO A 114 2.48 11.60 1.21
N ALA A 115 1.69 10.79 1.93
CA ALA A 115 0.40 11.22 2.47
C ALA A 115 0.58 12.34 3.50
N LEU A 116 1.53 12.16 4.42
CA LEU A 116 1.85 13.13 5.47
C LEU A 116 2.42 14.44 4.90
N LEU A 117 3.31 14.36 3.91
CA LEU A 117 3.84 15.52 3.20
C LEU A 117 2.77 16.27 2.41
N THR A 118 1.87 15.54 1.74
CA THR A 118 0.75 16.11 1.00
C THR A 118 -0.18 16.88 1.95
N PHE A 119 -0.53 16.25 3.08
CA PHE A 119 -1.30 16.92 4.12
C PHE A 119 -0.60 18.20 4.59
N ALA A 120 0.69 18.11 4.93
CA ALA A 120 1.43 19.25 5.45
C ALA A 120 1.44 20.44 4.47
N THR A 121 1.57 20.14 3.19
CA THR A 121 1.52 21.13 2.09
C THR A 121 0.14 21.77 1.97
N LEU A 122 -0.93 20.97 1.96
CA LEU A 122 -2.31 21.48 1.84
C LEU A 122 -2.75 22.25 3.09
N ALA A 123 -2.35 21.79 4.26
CA ALA A 123 -2.79 22.32 5.53
C ALA A 123 -1.99 23.53 6.00
N GLY A 124 -0.72 23.65 5.58
CA GLY A 124 0.23 24.64 6.08
C GLY A 124 0.74 24.31 7.49
N ARG A 125 0.59 23.06 7.94
CA ARG A 125 1.00 22.55 9.25
C ARG A 125 1.26 21.04 9.18
N PRO A 126 2.11 20.45 10.02
CA PRO A 126 2.27 19.00 10.06
C PRO A 126 0.97 18.30 10.53
N PRO A 127 0.80 17.01 10.18
CA PRO A 127 -0.33 16.20 10.65
C PRO A 127 -0.17 15.84 12.13
N HIS A 128 -1.30 15.71 12.83
CA HIS A 128 -1.39 15.35 14.24
C HIS A 128 -2.21 14.06 14.47
N SER A 129 -3.15 13.72 13.58
CA SER A 129 -4.05 12.57 13.75
C SER A 129 -4.13 11.67 12.51
N VAL A 130 -4.03 10.36 12.71
CA VAL A 130 -4.09 9.35 11.64
C VAL A 130 -5.07 8.25 12.03
N PHE A 131 -5.91 7.84 11.08
CA PHE A 131 -6.61 6.57 11.09
C PHE A 131 -5.88 5.60 10.15
N LEU A 132 -5.53 4.42 10.64
CA LEU A 132 -4.89 3.34 9.88
C LEU A 132 -5.79 2.11 9.95
N GLY A 133 -6.44 1.76 8.84
CA GLY A 133 -7.18 0.50 8.72
C GLY A 133 -6.28 -0.59 8.17
N GLY A 134 -6.15 -1.71 8.89
CA GLY A 134 -5.24 -2.81 8.55
C GLY A 134 -3.83 -2.59 9.10
N SER A 135 -2.82 -3.03 8.35
CA SER A 135 -1.39 -3.00 8.72
C SER A 135 -1.03 -3.86 9.95
N GLY A 136 -1.70 -5.00 10.11
CA GLY A 136 -1.48 -5.94 11.20
C GLY A 136 -0.02 -6.40 11.36
N ASP A 137 0.80 -6.34 10.31
CA ASP A 137 2.24 -6.64 10.29
C ASP A 137 3.09 -5.66 11.13
N GLY A 138 2.60 -4.42 11.35
CA GLY A 138 3.22 -3.42 12.21
C GLY A 138 4.16 -2.42 11.55
N ALA A 139 4.45 -2.53 10.25
CA ALA A 139 5.34 -1.59 9.58
C ALA A 139 4.65 -0.25 9.22
N GLY A 140 3.35 -0.23 8.97
CA GLY A 140 2.57 1.01 8.85
C GLY A 140 2.71 1.93 10.08
N PRO A 141 2.41 1.47 11.32
CA PRO A 141 2.59 2.29 12.51
C PRO A 141 4.06 2.64 12.77
N ARG A 142 5.04 1.79 12.41
CA ARG A 142 6.47 2.13 12.49
C ARG A 142 6.77 3.41 11.68
N GLU A 143 6.33 3.47 10.43
CA GLU A 143 6.58 4.62 9.57
C GLU A 143 5.85 5.89 10.03
N LEU A 144 4.61 5.74 10.52
CA LEU A 144 3.86 6.85 11.08
C LEU A 144 4.58 7.47 12.28
N LEU A 145 5.04 6.63 13.22
CA LEU A 145 5.61 7.10 14.48
C LEU A 145 7.00 7.75 14.34
N ARG A 146 7.64 7.67 13.18
CA ARG A 146 8.79 8.52 12.83
C ARG A 146 8.42 10.01 12.86
N TRP A 147 7.17 10.36 12.60
CA TRP A 147 6.66 11.73 12.60
C TRP A 147 6.29 12.19 14.01
N GLN A 148 7.17 13.00 14.61
CA GLN A 148 7.00 13.51 15.98
C GLN A 148 5.78 14.42 16.16
N SER A 149 5.23 14.96 15.06
CA SER A 149 4.01 15.77 15.10
C SER A 149 2.75 14.95 15.39
N LEU A 150 2.74 13.66 15.07
CA LEU A 150 1.60 12.81 15.36
C LEU A 150 1.43 12.65 16.87
N SER A 151 0.22 12.88 17.36
CA SER A 151 -0.16 12.67 18.76
C SER A 151 -1.27 11.64 18.92
N ASN A 152 -1.93 11.25 17.83
CA ASN A 152 -3.03 10.28 17.82
C ASN A 152 -2.96 9.41 16.56
N VAL A 153 -2.50 8.17 16.69
CA VAL A 153 -2.55 7.17 15.63
C VAL A 153 -3.52 6.09 16.06
N THR A 154 -4.70 6.04 15.44
CA THR A 154 -5.67 4.95 15.64
C THR A 154 -5.45 3.89 14.57
N MET A 155 -4.98 2.72 14.97
CA MET A 155 -4.88 1.56 14.09
C MET A 155 -6.02 0.60 14.38
N VAL A 156 -6.74 0.19 13.34
CA VAL A 156 -7.84 -0.79 13.44
C VAL A 156 -7.55 -1.95 12.51
N ASP A 157 -7.24 -3.10 13.10
CA ASP A 157 -7.01 -4.35 12.36
C ASP A 157 -7.98 -5.42 12.87
N ILE A 158 -8.56 -6.19 11.96
CA ILE A 158 -9.59 -7.18 12.31
C ILE A 158 -8.98 -8.41 12.97
N ASP A 159 -7.71 -8.72 12.68
CA ASP A 159 -7.09 -9.99 13.01
C ASP A 159 -5.85 -9.81 13.89
N TYR A 160 -6.07 -9.80 15.21
CA TYR A 160 -4.98 -9.72 16.18
C TYR A 160 -3.99 -10.90 16.09
N GLU A 161 -4.41 -12.05 15.54
CA GLU A 161 -3.49 -13.18 15.38
C GLU A 161 -2.39 -12.86 14.35
N VAL A 162 -2.70 -12.09 13.30
CA VAL A 162 -1.68 -11.59 12.36
C VAL A 162 -0.68 -10.71 13.09
N THR A 163 -1.14 -9.75 13.90
CA THR A 163 -0.26 -8.88 14.69
C THR A 163 0.61 -9.65 15.67
N ARG A 164 0.01 -10.54 16.45
CA ARG A 164 0.73 -11.39 17.41
C ARG A 164 1.81 -12.21 16.71
N PHE A 165 1.46 -12.81 15.56
CA PHE A 165 2.36 -13.65 14.80
C PHE A 165 3.49 -12.86 14.12
N ALA A 166 3.19 -11.68 13.60
CA ALA A 166 4.19 -10.76 13.04
C ALA A 166 5.18 -10.27 14.11
N LEU A 167 4.70 -9.93 15.31
CA LEU A 167 5.57 -9.55 16.43
C LEU A 167 6.51 -10.67 16.88
N GLU A 168 6.05 -11.92 16.82
CA GLU A 168 6.86 -13.09 17.19
C GLU A 168 7.94 -13.41 16.15
N TRP A 169 7.59 -13.33 14.87
CA TRP A 169 8.44 -13.86 13.79
C TRP A 169 9.07 -12.81 12.89
N VAL A 170 8.57 -11.59 12.84
CA VAL A 170 9.14 -10.49 12.06
C VAL A 170 9.09 -9.19 12.87
N PRO A 171 9.66 -9.17 14.09
CA PRO A 171 9.59 -8.00 14.99
C PRO A 171 10.19 -6.72 14.38
N GLY A 172 11.06 -6.84 13.36
CA GLY A 172 11.59 -5.70 12.61
C GLY A 172 10.53 -4.90 11.85
N PHE A 173 9.39 -5.50 11.48
CA PHE A 173 8.29 -4.77 10.83
C PHE A 173 7.74 -3.71 11.79
N ALA A 174 7.33 -4.14 12.99
CA ALA A 174 6.89 -3.23 14.04
C ALA A 174 8.02 -2.33 14.58
N SER A 175 9.22 -2.87 14.80
CA SER A 175 10.35 -2.13 15.39
C SER A 175 10.00 -1.32 16.65
N GLY A 176 9.14 -1.87 17.51
CA GLY A 176 8.71 -1.21 18.75
C GLY A 176 7.52 -0.23 18.60
N SER A 177 6.87 -0.20 17.43
CA SER A 177 5.76 0.72 17.14
C SER A 177 4.54 0.49 18.04
N PHE A 178 4.29 -0.74 18.48
CA PHE A 178 3.15 -1.09 19.33
C PHE A 178 3.31 -0.64 20.79
N GLU A 179 4.53 -0.34 21.22
CA GLU A 179 4.84 0.18 22.55
C GLU A 179 4.78 1.71 22.63
N ASP A 180 4.65 2.41 21.50
CA ASP A 180 4.57 3.86 21.48
C ASP A 180 3.22 4.35 22.01
N PRO A 181 3.18 5.24 23.03
CA PRO A 181 1.93 5.69 23.64
C PRO A 181 1.03 6.50 22.70
N ARG A 182 1.53 6.92 21.53
CA ARG A 182 0.76 7.62 20.51
C ARG A 182 -0.04 6.67 19.63
N LEU A 183 0.29 5.37 19.64
CA LEU A 183 -0.46 4.35 18.92
C LEU A 183 -1.57 3.78 19.81
N ARG A 184 -2.78 3.76 19.25
CA ARG A 184 -3.92 3.04 19.80
C ARG A 184 -4.31 1.94 18.82
N LEU A 185 -3.92 0.71 19.15
CA LEU A 185 -4.39 -0.49 18.45
C LEU A 185 -5.80 -0.85 18.91
N ILE A 186 -6.69 -1.09 17.95
CA ILE A 186 -8.06 -1.57 18.15
C ILE A 186 -8.22 -2.84 17.32
N THR A 187 -8.45 -3.96 17.98
CA THR A 187 -8.80 -5.20 17.29
C THR A 187 -10.28 -5.16 16.92
N GLY A 188 -10.59 -5.08 15.62
CA GLY A 188 -11.96 -5.04 15.14
C GLY A 188 -12.09 -4.66 13.67
N ASP A 189 -13.33 -4.66 13.16
CA ASP A 189 -13.63 -4.29 11.79
C ASP A 189 -13.56 -2.77 11.61
N ALA A 190 -12.71 -2.30 10.69
CA ALA A 190 -12.50 -0.87 10.41
C ALA A 190 -13.77 -0.14 9.96
N TRP A 191 -14.66 -0.78 9.20
CA TRP A 191 -15.96 -0.21 8.84
C TRP A 191 -16.81 0.00 10.09
N ILE A 192 -16.94 -1.02 10.92
CA ILE A 192 -17.75 -0.94 12.14
C ILE A 192 -17.19 0.15 13.05
N HIS A 193 -15.87 0.19 13.24
CA HIS A 193 -15.21 1.20 14.04
C HIS A 193 -15.51 2.61 13.57
N LEU A 194 -15.32 2.92 12.28
CA LEU A 194 -15.64 4.24 11.73
C LEU A 194 -17.13 4.56 11.89
N LYS A 195 -18.02 3.59 11.68
CA LYS A 195 -19.48 3.80 11.79
C LYS A 195 -19.93 4.12 13.22
N GLU A 196 -19.27 3.56 14.23
CA GLU A 196 -19.57 3.79 15.65
C GLU A 196 -18.85 5.02 16.22
N MET A 197 -17.85 5.54 15.49
CA MET A 197 -17.12 6.74 15.87
C MET A 197 -18.03 7.99 15.74
N PRO A 198 -17.92 8.97 16.65
CA PRO A 198 -18.66 10.22 16.54
C PRO A 198 -18.46 10.92 15.19
N GLU A 199 -19.54 11.46 14.60
CA GLU A 199 -19.50 12.10 13.28
C GLU A 199 -18.60 13.35 13.24
N ASP A 200 -18.39 14.02 14.37
CA ASP A 200 -17.51 15.19 14.49
C ASP A 200 -16.04 14.81 14.68
N GLN A 201 -15.73 13.54 14.94
CA GLN A 201 -14.38 13.05 15.02
C GLN A 201 -13.80 12.87 13.61
N THR A 202 -12.75 13.64 13.31
CA THR A 202 -12.07 13.62 12.01
C THR A 202 -10.57 13.38 12.16
N PHE A 203 -9.94 12.93 11.07
CA PHE A 203 -8.50 12.68 11.01
C PHE A 203 -7.83 13.58 9.98
N ASP A 204 -6.59 13.99 10.24
CA ASP A 204 -5.75 14.65 9.24
C ASP A 204 -5.47 13.68 8.07
N ILE A 205 -5.29 12.39 8.37
CA ILE A 205 -4.93 11.38 7.38
C ILE A 205 -5.69 10.08 7.65
N LEU A 206 -6.20 9.47 6.58
CA LEU A 206 -6.75 8.11 6.58
C LEU A 206 -5.90 7.23 5.67
N ILE A 207 -5.34 6.17 6.21
CA ILE A 207 -4.56 5.15 5.50
C ILE A 207 -5.35 3.85 5.52
N LEU A 208 -5.60 3.28 4.34
CA LEU A 208 -6.34 2.04 4.17
C LEU A 208 -5.40 0.97 3.59
N ASP A 209 -4.86 0.14 4.47
CA ASP A 209 -3.89 -0.92 4.20
C ASP A 209 -4.55 -2.29 4.36
N PHE A 210 -5.55 -2.54 3.51
CA PHE A 210 -6.28 -3.80 3.51
C PHE A 210 -5.72 -4.77 2.46
N PRO A 211 -5.84 -6.09 2.67
CA PRO A 211 -5.51 -7.07 1.64
C PRO A 211 -6.37 -6.88 0.38
N ASP A 212 -5.83 -7.30 -0.76
CA ASP A 212 -6.57 -7.33 -2.01
C ASP A 212 -7.88 -8.13 -1.87
N ALA A 213 -8.99 -7.57 -2.36
CA ALA A 213 -10.33 -8.13 -2.20
C ALA A 213 -10.65 -9.36 -3.08
N PHE A 214 -9.67 -10.22 -3.37
CA PHE A 214 -9.84 -11.33 -4.30
C PHE A 214 -10.86 -12.36 -3.79
N ASP A 215 -11.99 -12.46 -4.49
CA ASP A 215 -13.09 -13.40 -4.21
C ASP A 215 -13.60 -13.35 -2.74
N SER A 216 -13.38 -12.24 -2.04
CA SER A 216 -13.78 -12.02 -0.64
C SER A 216 -14.75 -10.84 -0.57
N LYS A 217 -16.04 -11.14 -0.38
CA LYS A 217 -17.07 -10.09 -0.25
C LYS A 217 -16.85 -9.22 0.98
N GLU A 218 -16.27 -9.82 2.01
CA GLU A 218 -15.90 -9.17 3.26
C GLU A 218 -14.80 -8.13 3.04
N LEU A 219 -13.87 -8.35 2.11
CA LEU A 219 -12.86 -7.36 1.72
C LEU A 219 -13.40 -6.39 0.66
N GLU A 220 -14.19 -6.86 -0.32
CA GLU A 220 -14.77 -6.00 -1.38
C GLU A 220 -15.55 -4.81 -0.80
N LYS A 221 -16.26 -5.01 0.32
CA LYS A 221 -16.99 -3.94 1.01
C LYS A 221 -16.04 -2.79 1.40
N LEU A 222 -14.80 -3.07 1.82
CA LEU A 222 -13.82 -2.05 2.23
C LEU A 222 -13.31 -1.20 1.05
N TYR A 223 -13.63 -1.58 -0.19
CA TYR A 223 -13.35 -0.79 -1.40
C TYR A 223 -14.61 -0.21 -2.05
N SER A 224 -15.76 -0.31 -1.37
CA SER A 224 -17.04 0.16 -1.86
C SER A 224 -17.20 1.68 -1.75
N LYS A 225 -18.13 2.22 -2.54
CA LYS A 225 -18.57 3.63 -2.44
C LYS A 225 -19.06 3.97 -1.04
N GLU A 226 -19.79 3.07 -0.40
CA GLU A 226 -20.36 3.25 0.93
C GLU A 226 -19.26 3.37 1.98
N PHE A 227 -18.22 2.54 1.90
CA PHE A 227 -17.07 2.65 2.80
C PHE A 227 -16.31 3.96 2.57
N TYR A 228 -16.07 4.38 1.33
CA TYR A 228 -15.41 5.66 1.06
C TYR A 228 -16.25 6.88 1.48
N LYS A 229 -17.59 6.80 1.42
CA LYS A 229 -18.46 7.84 1.99
C LYS A 229 -18.30 7.95 3.51
N LEU A 230 -18.20 6.81 4.19
CA LEU A 230 -17.94 6.76 5.63
C LEU A 230 -16.54 7.31 5.96
N CYS A 231 -15.52 6.97 5.17
CA CYS A 231 -14.21 7.60 5.30
C CYS A 231 -14.31 9.12 5.13
N ARG A 232 -15.06 9.59 4.11
CA ARG A 232 -15.25 11.01 3.84
C ARG A 232 -15.95 11.76 4.97
N SER A 233 -16.88 11.14 5.71
CA SER A 233 -17.51 11.80 6.87
C SER A 233 -16.54 12.06 8.02
N HIS A 234 -15.43 11.31 8.09
CA HIS A 234 -14.36 11.51 9.08
C HIS A 234 -13.17 12.29 8.54
N MET A 235 -13.36 13.00 7.42
CA MET A 235 -12.37 13.88 6.81
C MET A 235 -12.81 15.34 6.89
N HIS A 236 -11.90 16.23 7.29
CA HIS A 236 -12.06 17.65 7.07
C HIS A 236 -11.53 18.06 5.68
N ASP A 237 -11.62 19.34 5.32
CA ASP A 237 -11.34 19.84 3.96
C ASP A 237 -9.90 19.64 3.46
N LYS A 238 -8.97 19.45 4.40
CA LYS A 238 -7.53 19.30 4.13
C LYS A 238 -7.05 17.87 4.38
N SER A 239 -7.95 16.98 4.83
CA SER A 239 -7.58 15.60 5.11
C SER A 239 -7.11 14.90 3.85
N VAL A 240 -6.19 13.95 4.03
CA VAL A 240 -5.67 13.12 2.95
C VAL A 240 -6.11 11.68 3.18
N LEU A 241 -6.62 11.02 2.14
CA LEU A 241 -6.89 9.60 2.15
C LEU A 241 -5.93 8.92 1.17
N VAL A 242 -5.34 7.80 1.61
CA VAL A 242 -4.51 6.91 0.79
C VAL A 242 -4.99 5.48 0.99
N THR A 243 -4.95 4.69 -0.08
CA THR A 243 -5.31 3.26 -0.06
C THR A 243 -4.36 2.49 -0.95
N GLN A 244 -4.04 1.26 -0.57
CA GLN A 244 -3.33 0.33 -1.45
C GLN A 244 -4.24 -0.05 -2.63
N SER A 245 -3.64 -0.26 -3.81
CA SER A 245 -4.40 -0.40 -5.06
C SER A 245 -4.13 -1.67 -5.87
N GLY A 246 -3.59 -2.71 -5.24
CA GLY A 246 -3.16 -3.93 -5.91
C GLY A 246 -2.02 -3.70 -6.92
N PRO A 247 -1.74 -4.67 -7.80
CA PRO A 247 -0.60 -4.63 -8.68
C PRO A 247 -0.85 -3.62 -9.80
N CYS A 248 0.14 -2.79 -10.08
CA CYS A 248 0.11 -1.82 -11.19
C CYS A 248 1.17 -2.15 -12.26
N ALA A 249 1.91 -3.26 -12.12
CA ALA A 249 2.83 -3.78 -13.15
C ALA A 249 2.12 -4.65 -14.18
N GLU A 250 2.35 -4.32 -15.45
CA GLU A 250 2.06 -5.18 -16.59
C GLU A 250 3.31 -5.99 -16.95
N VAL A 251 3.61 -7.11 -16.27
CA VAL A 251 4.58 -8.08 -16.81
C VAL A 251 4.21 -9.50 -16.39
N THR A 252 3.58 -10.24 -17.31
CA THR A 252 3.71 -11.70 -17.36
C THR A 252 4.40 -12.08 -18.67
N ARG A 253 5.34 -13.05 -18.62
CA ARG A 253 6.03 -13.62 -19.80
C ARG A 253 5.06 -14.24 -20.82
N SER A 254 3.80 -14.44 -20.46
CA SER A 254 2.75 -15.15 -21.22
C SER A 254 1.79 -14.23 -21.98
N GLY A 255 1.99 -12.90 -21.99
CA GLY A 255 1.07 -11.98 -22.68
C GLY A 255 -0.31 -11.87 -22.02
N THR A 256 -0.44 -12.32 -20.77
CA THR A 256 -1.65 -12.14 -19.98
C THR A 256 -1.65 -10.72 -19.43
N ARG A 257 -2.55 -9.88 -19.93
CA ARG A 257 -2.88 -8.55 -19.39
C ARG A 257 -3.23 -8.72 -17.90
N ALA A 258 -2.31 -8.41 -17.00
CA ALA A 258 -2.66 -8.24 -15.60
C ALA A 258 -3.49 -6.95 -15.52
N LYS A 259 -4.81 -7.07 -15.67
CA LYS A 259 -5.71 -5.97 -15.34
C LYS A 259 -5.45 -5.61 -13.88
N CYS A 260 -5.26 -4.32 -13.59
CA CYS A 260 -5.33 -3.78 -12.23
C CYS A 260 -6.79 -3.87 -11.75
N TRP A 261 -7.36 -5.08 -11.65
CA TRP A 261 -8.80 -5.30 -11.48
C TRP A 261 -9.34 -4.59 -10.23
N LEU A 262 -8.65 -4.74 -9.10
CA LEU A 262 -9.00 -4.05 -7.85
C LEU A 262 -9.08 -2.53 -8.06
N LEU A 263 -8.09 -1.99 -8.77
CA LEU A 263 -8.03 -0.57 -9.08
C LEU A 263 -9.17 -0.13 -10.03
N GLU A 264 -9.27 -0.77 -11.19
CA GLU A 264 -10.15 -0.36 -12.28
C GLU A 264 -11.64 -0.62 -11.98
N GLU A 265 -11.95 -1.71 -11.28
CA GLU A 265 -13.33 -2.18 -11.09
C GLU A 265 -13.91 -1.82 -9.72
N LEU A 266 -13.07 -1.70 -8.67
CA LEU A 266 -13.55 -1.39 -7.31
C LEU A 266 -13.13 0.02 -6.86
N ILE A 267 -11.83 0.31 -6.85
CA ILE A 267 -11.30 1.53 -6.24
C ILE A 267 -11.69 2.77 -7.04
N LEU A 268 -11.39 2.83 -8.35
CA LEU A 268 -11.65 4.02 -9.15
C LEU A 268 -13.13 4.38 -9.26
N PRO A 269 -14.05 3.44 -9.58
CA PRO A 269 -15.47 3.77 -9.66
C PRO A 269 -16.02 4.26 -8.32
N SER A 270 -15.56 3.66 -7.21
CA SER A 270 -16.02 4.02 -5.88
C SER A 270 -15.46 5.38 -5.42
N LEU A 271 -14.16 5.63 -5.61
CA LEU A 271 -13.53 6.91 -5.25
C LEU A 271 -14.07 8.07 -6.11
N THR A 272 -14.21 7.90 -7.42
CA THR A 272 -14.75 8.94 -8.31
C THR A 272 -16.20 9.28 -7.99
N ALA A 273 -16.97 8.33 -7.43
CA ALA A 273 -18.34 8.56 -7.00
C ALA A 273 -18.46 9.31 -5.65
N VAL A 274 -17.37 9.47 -4.89
CA VAL A 274 -17.33 10.16 -3.59
C VAL A 274 -16.52 11.46 -3.66
N PHE A 275 -15.41 11.46 -4.39
CA PHE A 275 -14.47 12.55 -4.46
C PHE A 275 -14.45 13.14 -5.87
N ALA A 276 -15.15 14.27 -6.06
CA ALA A 276 -15.32 14.92 -7.36
C ALA A 276 -14.01 15.35 -8.07
N HIS A 277 -12.90 15.44 -7.32
CA HIS A 277 -11.59 15.81 -7.87
C HIS A 277 -10.77 14.60 -8.36
N VAL A 278 -11.20 13.37 -8.06
CA VAL A 278 -10.61 12.16 -8.63
C VAL A 278 -11.10 12.05 -10.06
N THR A 279 -10.17 12.14 -11.01
CA THR A 279 -10.49 11.98 -12.43
C THR A 279 -9.69 10.83 -13.02
N TYR A 280 -10.35 10.02 -13.85
CA TYR A 280 -9.78 8.86 -14.54
C TYR A 280 -8.50 9.20 -15.35
N SER A 281 -8.38 10.46 -15.80
CA SER A 281 -7.25 10.95 -16.59
C SER A 281 -5.96 11.17 -15.78
N LEU A 282 -6.07 11.51 -14.50
CA LEU A 282 -4.92 11.65 -13.58
C LEU A 282 -4.26 10.28 -13.36
N VAL A 283 -5.10 9.26 -13.28
CA VAL A 283 -4.73 7.86 -13.00
C VAL A 283 -4.02 7.21 -14.18
N HIS A 284 -4.63 7.31 -15.36
CA HIS A 284 -4.10 6.69 -16.57
C HIS A 284 -2.81 7.34 -17.07
N LYS A 285 -2.58 8.65 -16.86
CA LYS A 285 -1.32 9.29 -17.25
C LYS A 285 -0.13 8.78 -16.44
N THR A 286 -0.32 8.53 -15.15
CA THR A 286 0.71 7.94 -14.28
C THR A 286 0.96 6.49 -14.67
N LEU A 287 -0.10 5.70 -14.89
CA LEU A 287 0.02 4.31 -15.38
C LEU A 287 0.69 4.24 -16.77
N HIS A 288 0.37 5.15 -17.68
CA HIS A 288 0.95 5.17 -19.03
C HIS A 288 2.44 5.53 -19.03
N ARG A 289 2.88 6.43 -18.14
CA ARG A 289 4.31 6.76 -18.00
C ARG A 289 5.10 5.60 -17.42
N ALA A 290 4.55 4.91 -16.42
CA ALA A 290 5.13 3.68 -15.88
C ALA A 290 5.23 2.59 -16.96
N ARG A 291 4.22 2.46 -17.83
CA ARG A 291 4.18 1.49 -18.95
C ARG A 291 5.23 1.73 -20.05
N GLU A 292 5.65 2.97 -20.28
CA GLU A 292 6.57 3.28 -21.40
C GLU A 292 8.06 3.17 -21.04
N GLY A 293 8.42 2.86 -19.79
CA GLY A 293 9.83 2.77 -19.36
C GLY A 293 10.64 4.06 -19.57
N ARG A 294 9.96 5.19 -19.81
CA ARG A 294 10.58 6.51 -19.97
C ARG A 294 10.86 7.13 -18.61
N LEU A 295 11.70 6.46 -17.83
CA LEU A 295 12.40 7.09 -16.73
C LEU A 295 13.49 7.99 -17.35
N PRO A 296 13.54 9.30 -17.03
CA PRO A 296 14.62 10.14 -17.52
C PRO A 296 15.96 9.64 -16.94
N PRO A 297 17.06 9.72 -17.70
CA PRO A 297 18.36 9.21 -17.25
C PRO A 297 18.86 9.97 -16.02
N PRO A 298 19.68 9.34 -15.15
CA PRO A 298 19.87 9.79 -13.77
C PRO A 298 20.63 11.11 -13.61
N ASN A 299 21.25 11.65 -14.66
CA ASN A 299 21.85 12.99 -14.72
C ASN A 299 22.31 13.25 -16.16
N GLY A 300 21.96 14.39 -16.75
CA GLY A 300 22.56 14.82 -18.02
C GLY A 300 21.80 15.90 -18.77
N HIS A 301 22.19 17.15 -18.51
CA HIS A 301 22.12 18.34 -19.38
C HIS A 301 20.81 18.64 -20.14
N MET A 302 20.23 19.81 -19.82
CA MET A 302 19.36 20.53 -20.75
C MET A 302 20.13 20.79 -22.06
N GLU A 303 19.93 19.93 -23.06
CA GLU A 303 20.19 20.34 -24.43
C GLU A 303 19.10 21.31 -24.86
N SER A 304 19.46 22.58 -24.94
CA SER A 304 18.70 23.60 -25.63
C SER A 304 18.51 23.16 -27.08
N ARG A 305 17.32 22.70 -27.45
CA ARG A 305 16.95 22.57 -28.87
C ARG A 305 16.80 23.97 -29.43
N GLN A 306 17.81 24.40 -30.19
CA GLN A 306 17.68 25.47 -31.15
C GLN A 306 16.59 25.10 -32.16
N GLU A 307 15.66 26.01 -32.37
CA GLU A 307 14.78 26.02 -33.53
C GLU A 307 15.64 26.01 -34.79
N VAL A 308 15.37 25.07 -35.69
CA VAL A 308 15.73 25.23 -37.09
C VAL A 308 14.43 25.15 -37.89
N SER A 309 13.96 26.33 -38.25
CA SER A 309 13.04 26.58 -39.36
C SER A 309 13.70 26.15 -40.68
N VAL A 310 13.02 25.32 -41.47
CA VAL A 310 12.52 25.57 -42.85
C VAL A 310 11.41 24.54 -43.13
#